data_AF-A0A936QAM6-F1
#
_entry.id   AF-A0A936QAM6-F1
#
_cell.length_a   1.000
_cell.length_b   1.000
_cell.length_c   1.000
_cell.angle_alpha   90.00
_cell.angle_beta   90.00
_cell.angle_gamma   90.00
#
_symmetry.space_group_name_H-M   'P 1'
#
loop_
_entity.id
_entity.type
_entity.pdbx_description
1 polymer ?
#
loop_
_entity_poly.entity_id
_entity_poly.type
_entity_poly.pdbx_seq_one_letter_code
_entity_poly.pdbx_strand_id
1 'polypeptide(L)'
;MSGPAARPDRPHVHPLSYVGFSLVLSVLLFVFFLAGDRGLLQVRKQRAQVGALQAEVSAIAGRNESLEREVARMTKDPAAVERIAREDLQLVAPGDVVLVLPPGFEERVTPKRPPSSGEPGAPPSR
;
A
#
# COMPACT_ATOMS: atom_id res chain seq x y z
N MET A 1 3.90 -70.14 -70.06
CA MET A 1 3.19 -69.07 -69.34
C MET A 1 3.16 -69.43 -67.86
N SER A 2 3.26 -68.42 -66.99
CA SER A 2 3.20 -68.44 -65.52
C SER A 2 4.55 -68.21 -64.83
N GLY A 3 4.90 -66.94 -64.63
CA GLY A 3 5.94 -66.51 -63.70
C GLY A 3 5.38 -66.44 -62.27
N PRO A 4 6.15 -66.83 -61.24
CA PRO A 4 5.67 -66.82 -59.87
C PRO A 4 5.75 -65.40 -59.29
N ALA A 5 4.62 -64.93 -58.77
CA ALA A 5 4.56 -63.69 -58.01
C ALA A 5 5.33 -63.86 -56.69
N ALA A 6 6.43 -63.12 -56.53
CA ALA A 6 7.18 -63.07 -55.29
C ALA A 6 6.32 -62.42 -54.19
N ARG A 7 6.11 -63.14 -53.10
CA ARG A 7 5.34 -62.69 -51.93
C ARG A 7 6.23 -61.73 -51.13
N PRO A 8 5.79 -60.48 -50.84
CA PRO A 8 6.62 -59.57 -50.07
C PRO A 8 6.69 -60.06 -48.62
N ASP A 9 7.92 -60.24 -48.14
CA ASP A 9 8.22 -60.62 -46.78
C ASP A 9 7.91 -59.43 -45.87
N ARG A 10 6.97 -59.61 -44.92
CA ARG A 10 6.56 -58.54 -44.01
C ARG A 10 7.46 -58.60 -42.78
N PRO A 11 8.17 -57.52 -42.41
CA PRO A 11 9.01 -57.54 -41.23
C PRO A 11 8.17 -57.84 -39.99
N HIS A 12 8.46 -58.97 -39.35
CA HIS A 12 7.81 -59.41 -38.12
C HIS A 12 8.39 -58.58 -36.97
N VAL A 13 7.71 -57.49 -36.64
CA VAL A 13 8.00 -56.69 -35.45
C VAL A 13 7.61 -57.49 -34.21
N HIS A 14 8.60 -57.76 -33.34
CA HIS A 14 8.44 -58.64 -32.19
C HIS A 14 7.47 -58.01 -31.17
N PRO A 15 6.44 -58.71 -30.66
CA PRO A 15 5.45 -58.12 -29.75
C PRO A 15 6.07 -57.55 -28.46
N LEU A 16 7.22 -58.08 -28.06
CA LEU A 16 8.01 -57.57 -26.92
C LEU A 16 8.51 -56.13 -27.10
N SER A 17 8.76 -55.69 -28.34
CA SER A 17 9.24 -54.31 -28.59
C SER A 17 8.11 -53.29 -28.34
N TYR A 18 6.87 -53.65 -28.66
CA TYR A 18 5.70 -52.83 -28.36
C TYR A 18 5.42 -52.74 -26.86
N VAL A 19 5.65 -53.82 -26.11
CA VAL A 19 5.53 -53.82 -24.64
C VAL A 19 6.61 -52.94 -24.01
N GLY A 20 7.85 -53.01 -24.49
CA GLY A 20 8.91 -52.12 -24.04
C GLY A 20 8.61 -50.65 -24.38
N PHE A 21 8.15 -50.39 -25.60
CA PHE A 21 7.77 -49.05 -26.04
C PHE A 21 6.58 -48.49 -25.25
N SER A 22 5.55 -49.29 -25.00
CA SER A 22 4.39 -48.86 -24.22
C SER A 22 4.74 -48.60 -22.75
N LEU A 23 5.66 -49.38 -22.17
CA LEU A 23 6.16 -49.15 -20.82
C LEU A 23 6.95 -47.84 -20.73
N VAL A 24 7.87 -47.60 -21.67
CA VAL A 24 8.64 -46.35 -21.73
C VAL A 24 7.72 -45.15 -21.92
N LEU A 25 6.75 -45.25 -22.84
CA LEU A 25 5.76 -44.20 -23.08
C LEU A 25 4.90 -43.95 -21.83
N SER A 26 4.48 -45.00 -21.13
CA SER A 26 3.70 -44.90 -19.89
C SER A 26 4.49 -44.20 -18.78
N VAL A 27 5.77 -44.54 -18.60
CA VAL A 27 6.66 -43.88 -17.62
C VAL A 27 6.87 -42.40 -17.98
N LEU A 28 7.10 -42.10 -19.25
CA LEU A 28 7.24 -40.71 -19.72
C LEU A 28 5.97 -39.89 -19.46
N LEU A 29 4.80 -40.44 -19.78
CA LEU A 29 3.52 -39.80 -19.48
C LEU A 29 3.28 -39.67 -17.98
N PHE A 30 3.65 -40.66 -17.18
CA PHE A 30 3.54 -40.60 -15.73
C PHE A 30 4.40 -39.47 -15.15
N VAL A 31 5.66 -39.36 -15.58
CA VAL A 31 6.57 -38.26 -15.20
C VAL A 31 6.03 -36.92 -15.69
N PHE A 32 5.54 -36.86 -16.93
CA PHE A 32 4.96 -35.64 -17.50
C PHE A 32 3.68 -35.21 -16.78
N PHE A 33 2.82 -36.13 -16.34
CA PHE A 33 1.64 -35.80 -15.53
C PHE A 33 2.00 -35.39 -14.10
N LEU A 34 3.06 -35.97 -13.53
CA LEU A 34 3.54 -35.63 -12.20
C LEU A 34 4.32 -34.31 -12.18
N ALA A 35 4.94 -33.94 -13.30
CA ALA A 35 5.74 -32.72 -13.47
C ALA A 35 5.00 -31.58 -14.21
N GLY A 36 3.98 -31.90 -15.01
CA GLY A 36 3.28 -30.99 -15.91
C GLY A 36 1.99 -30.43 -15.32
N ASP A 37 1.81 -29.13 -15.49
CA ASP A 37 0.68 -28.24 -15.17
C ASP A 37 0.05 -28.26 -13.75
N ARG A 38 0.21 -29.32 -12.95
CA ARG A 38 -0.21 -29.41 -11.54
C ARG A 38 0.69 -30.30 -10.70
N GLY A 39 1.97 -30.41 -11.04
CA GLY A 39 2.91 -31.17 -10.22
C GLY A 39 2.91 -30.67 -8.78
N LEU A 40 3.00 -31.59 -7.80
CA LEU A 40 3.01 -31.32 -6.35
C LEU A 40 3.97 -30.20 -5.93
N LEU A 41 4.99 -29.93 -6.75
CA LEU A 41 5.96 -28.84 -6.62
C LEU A 41 5.35 -27.43 -6.80
N GLN A 42 4.41 -27.22 -7.74
CA GLN A 42 3.78 -25.92 -7.95
C GLN A 42 2.74 -25.59 -6.87
N VAL A 43 1.97 -26.58 -6.42
CA VAL A 43 0.99 -26.40 -5.33
C VAL A 43 1.68 -25.97 -4.02
N ARG A 44 2.90 -26.46 -3.77
CA ARG A 44 3.70 -26.03 -2.61
C ARG A 44 4.19 -24.59 -2.72
N LYS A 45 4.66 -24.17 -3.89
CA LYS A 45 5.10 -22.78 -4.11
C LYS A 45 3.95 -21.79 -4.06
N GLN A 46 2.80 -22.13 -4.63
CA GLN A 46 1.60 -21.29 -4.61
C GLN A 46 1.04 -21.14 -3.18
N ARG A 47 1.02 -22.21 -2.37
CA ARG A 47 0.62 -22.11 -0.95
C ARG A 47 1.56 -21.22 -0.13
N ALA A 48 2.87 -21.28 -0.38
CA ALA A 48 3.84 -20.42 0.29
C ALA A 48 3.67 -18.94 -0.12
N GLN A 49 3.38 -18.66 -1.39
CA GLN A 49 3.11 -17.30 -1.87
C GLN A 49 1.83 -16.72 -1.26
N VAL A 50 0.74 -17.51 -1.18
CA VAL A 50 -0.50 -17.07 -0.54
C VAL A 50 -0.27 -16.75 0.94
N GLY A 51 0.49 -17.58 1.65
CA GLY A 51 0.84 -17.32 3.05
C GLY A 51 1.68 -16.05 3.24
N ALA A 52 2.66 -15.82 2.37
CA ALA A 52 3.51 -14.63 2.41
C ALA A 52 2.71 -13.34 2.14
N LEU A 53 1.85 -13.34 1.12
CA LEU A 53 0.98 -12.20 0.80
C LEU A 53 0.00 -11.91 1.94
N GLN A 54 -0.58 -12.94 2.55
CA GLN A 54 -1.48 -12.76 3.69
C GLN A 54 -0.76 -12.13 4.89
N ALA A 55 0.47 -12.56 5.17
CA ALA A 55 1.30 -11.99 6.21
C ALA A 55 1.63 -10.51 5.93
N GLU A 56 1.97 -10.17 4.69
CA GLU A 56 2.25 -8.79 4.28
C GLU A 56 1.03 -7.88 4.44
N VAL A 57 -0.16 -8.34 4.02
CA VAL A 57 -1.42 -7.60 4.21
C VAL A 57 -1.69 -7.36 5.69
N SER A 58 -1.48 -8.37 6.55
CA SER A 58 -1.67 -8.21 8.00
C SER A 58 -0.68 -7.22 8.62
N ALA A 59 0.57 -7.21 8.16
CA ALA A 59 1.59 -6.29 8.62
C ALA A 59 1.34 -4.85 8.15
N ILE A 60 0.81 -4.65 6.94
CA ILE A 60 0.39 -3.34 6.44
C ILE A 60 -0.82 -2.83 7.23
N ALA A 61 -1.83 -3.68 7.46
CA ALA A 61 -3.01 -3.30 8.23
C ALA A 61 -2.66 -2.85 9.65
N GLY A 62 -1.77 -3.59 10.35
CA GLY A 62 -1.32 -3.20 11.69
C GLY A 62 -0.53 -1.87 11.71
N ARG A 63 0.25 -1.59 10.66
CA ARG A 63 0.94 -0.31 10.51
C ARG A 63 -0.05 0.84 10.29
N ASN A 64 -1.04 0.66 9.41
CA ASN A 64 -2.08 1.66 9.19
C ASN A 64 -2.83 1.98 10.49
N GLU A 65 -3.25 0.95 11.24
CA GLU A 65 -3.95 1.17 12.51
C GLU A 65 -3.07 1.92 13.53
N SER A 66 -1.76 1.64 13.56
CA SER A 66 -0.83 2.36 14.43
C SER A 66 -0.67 3.83 14.04
N LEU A 67 -0.57 4.11 12.74
CA LEU A 67 -0.48 5.47 12.19
C LEU A 67 -1.77 6.25 12.41
N GLU A 68 -2.94 5.63 12.22
CA GLU A 68 -4.23 6.25 12.51
C GLU A 68 -4.36 6.61 13.99
N ARG A 69 -3.91 5.72 14.90
CA ARG A 69 -3.87 6.01 16.34
C ARG A 69 -2.86 7.11 16.69
N GLU A 70 -1.79 7.26 15.92
CA GLU A 70 -0.79 8.32 16.11
C GLU A 70 -1.33 9.68 15.63
N VAL A 71 -1.93 9.72 14.43
CA VAL A 71 -2.64 10.90 13.92
C VAL A 71 -3.74 11.29 14.90
N ALA A 72 -4.59 10.37 15.34
CA ALA A 72 -5.65 10.66 16.30
C ALA A 72 -5.13 11.22 17.65
N ARG A 73 -3.90 10.85 18.05
CA ARG A 73 -3.22 11.43 19.23
C ARG A 73 -2.68 12.83 18.95
N MET A 74 -2.08 13.04 17.78
CA MET A 74 -1.57 14.36 17.35
C MET A 74 -2.71 15.36 17.12
N THR A 75 -3.86 14.90 16.61
CA THR A 75 -5.08 15.70 16.43
C THR A 75 -5.77 16.01 17.77
N LYS A 76 -5.41 15.34 18.87
CA LYS A 76 -6.08 15.50 20.17
C LYS A 76 -5.82 16.85 20.85
N ASP A 77 -4.87 17.64 20.34
CA ASP A 77 -4.76 19.08 20.61
C ASP A 77 -4.85 19.90 19.30
N PRO A 78 -6.06 19.99 18.71
CA PRO A 78 -6.26 20.73 17.47
C PRO A 78 -5.97 22.22 17.65
N ALA A 79 -6.14 22.75 18.86
CA ALA A 79 -5.92 24.16 19.17
C ALA A 79 -4.43 24.53 19.11
N ALA A 80 -3.54 23.65 19.58
CA ALA A 80 -2.10 23.86 19.43
C ALA A 80 -1.67 23.81 17.95
N VAL A 81 -2.23 22.87 17.17
CA VAL A 81 -1.92 22.73 15.73
C VAL A 81 -2.46 23.93 14.95
N GLU A 82 -3.68 24.37 15.24
CA GLU A 82 -4.28 25.56 14.62
C GLU A 82 -3.50 26.82 14.96
N ARG A 83 -3.03 26.95 16.21
CA ARG A 83 -2.20 28.08 16.62
C ARG A 83 -0.93 28.18 15.78
N ILE A 84 -0.17 27.08 15.65
CA ILE A 84 1.05 27.04 14.83
C ILE A 84 0.72 27.31 13.35
N ALA A 85 -0.36 26.74 12.83
CA ALA A 85 -0.78 26.94 11.45
C ALA A 85 -1.10 28.41 11.15
N ARG A 86 -1.79 29.12 12.05
CA ARG A 86 -2.20 30.52 11.87
C ARG A 86 -1.09 31.52 12.20
N GLU A 87 -0.37 31.29 13.29
CA GLU A 87 0.64 32.23 13.81
C GLU A 87 1.98 32.10 13.09
N ASP A 88 2.50 30.87 12.94
CA ASP A 88 3.85 30.66 12.42
C ASP A 88 3.86 30.43 10.91
N LEU A 89 2.86 29.71 10.39
CA LEU A 89 2.79 29.34 8.97
C LEU A 89 1.83 30.20 8.15
N GLN A 90 1.06 31.09 8.81
CA GLN A 90 0.04 31.95 8.18
C GLN A 90 -0.91 31.20 7.24
N LEU A 91 -1.17 29.93 7.53
CA LEU A 91 -2.06 29.07 6.76
C LEU A 91 -3.52 29.35 7.14
N VAL A 92 -4.40 29.20 6.16
CA VAL A 92 -5.85 29.42 6.30
C VAL A 92 -6.61 28.15 5.92
N ALA A 93 -7.69 27.86 6.65
CA ALA A 93 -8.51 26.69 6.38
C ALA A 93 -9.48 26.94 5.21
N PRO A 94 -9.93 25.88 4.49
CA PRO A 94 -10.95 26.03 3.47
C PRO A 94 -12.22 26.68 4.03
N GLY A 95 -12.59 27.86 3.52
CA GLY A 95 -13.76 28.63 3.98
C GLY A 95 -13.44 29.84 4.87
N ASP A 96 -12.18 30.02 5.28
CA ASP A 96 -11.75 31.22 6.02
C ASP A 96 -11.76 32.48 5.13
N VAL A 97 -12.12 33.63 5.71
CA VAL A 97 -12.09 34.94 5.03
C VAL A 97 -10.79 35.66 5.39
N VAL A 98 -9.94 35.90 4.39
CA VAL A 98 -8.67 36.63 4.57
C VAL A 98 -8.92 38.14 4.56
N LEU A 99 -8.67 38.80 5.69
CA LEU A 99 -8.71 40.26 5.81
C LEU A 99 -7.32 40.83 5.52
N VAL A 100 -7.15 41.43 4.35
CA VAL A 100 -5.94 42.19 4.01
C VAL A 100 -6.15 43.64 4.40
N LEU A 101 -5.36 44.12 5.37
CA LEU A 101 -5.46 45.49 5.87
C LEU A 101 -4.63 46.45 5.00
N PRO A 102 -5.17 47.61 4.61
CA PRO A 102 -4.42 48.61 3.87
C PRO A 102 -3.35 49.28 4.76
N PRO A 103 -2.25 49.79 4.16
CA PRO A 103 -1.20 50.49 4.91
C PRO A 103 -1.77 51.68 5.69
N GLY A 104 -1.43 51.79 6.97
CA GLY A 104 -1.93 52.85 7.88
C GLY A 104 -3.17 52.48 8.71
N PHE A 105 -3.65 51.24 8.65
CA PHE A 105 -4.78 50.79 9.47
C PHE A 105 -4.42 50.63 10.96
N GLU A 106 -3.18 50.23 11.27
CA GLU A 106 -2.63 50.08 12.64
C GLU A 106 -2.84 51.33 13.52
N GLU A 107 -2.61 52.52 12.95
CA GLU A 107 -2.71 53.81 13.65
C GLU A 107 -4.16 54.17 13.99
N ARG A 108 -5.14 53.63 13.26
CA ARG A 108 -6.57 53.85 13.51
C ARG A 108 -7.15 52.88 14.55
N VAL A 109 -6.54 51.71 14.71
CA VAL A 109 -7.03 50.66 15.63
C VAL A 109 -6.36 50.73 16.99
N THR A 110 -5.13 51.24 17.08
CA THR A 110 -4.55 51.61 18.38
C THR A 110 -5.37 52.75 18.96
N PRO A 111 -6.15 52.56 20.05
CA PRO A 111 -6.68 53.70 20.76
C PRO A 111 -5.47 54.44 21.30
N LYS A 112 -5.21 55.64 20.80
CA LYS A 112 -4.33 56.61 21.44
C LYS A 112 -4.86 56.77 22.85
N ARG A 113 -4.30 56.04 23.82
CA ARG A 113 -4.66 56.17 25.22
C ARG A 113 -4.50 57.66 25.52
N PRO A 114 -5.58 58.40 25.82
CA PRO A 114 -5.41 59.79 26.18
C PRO A 114 -4.44 59.83 27.37
N PRO A 115 -3.54 60.82 27.44
CA PRO A 115 -2.80 61.04 28.68
C PRO A 115 -3.84 61.07 29.80
N SER A 116 -3.62 60.27 30.83
CA SER A 116 -4.50 60.19 32.00
C SER A 116 -4.67 61.59 32.58
N SER A 117 -5.74 62.26 32.17
CA SER A 117 -6.20 63.50 32.78
C SER A 117 -6.73 63.16 34.17
N GLY A 118 -6.01 63.62 35.20
CA GLY A 118 -6.54 63.76 36.55
C GLY A 118 -6.21 62.61 37.49
N GLU A 119 -5.01 62.66 38.08
CA GLU A 119 -4.80 62.11 39.41
C GLU A 119 -5.54 63.02 40.42
N PRO A 120 -6.57 62.54 41.14
CA PRO A 120 -7.26 63.34 42.14
C PRO A 120 -6.54 63.22 43.49
N GLY A 121 -5.93 64.32 43.93
CA GLY A 121 -5.74 64.65 45.34
C GLY A 121 -4.75 63.80 46.15
N ALA A 122 -3.47 64.17 46.11
CA ALA A 122 -2.57 63.93 47.24
C ALA A 122 -2.75 65.06 48.28
N PRO A 123 -3.00 64.76 49.58
CA PRO A 123 -3.14 65.79 50.60
C PRO A 123 -1.77 66.43 50.91
N PRO A 124 -1.70 67.72 51.26
CA PRO A 124 -0.44 68.36 51.62
C PRO A 124 0.05 67.79 52.95
N SER A 125 1.29 67.28 52.94
CA SER A 125 2.05 66.90 54.11
C SER A 125 2.24 68.13 54.99
N ARG A 126 1.80 68.05 56.25
CA ARG A 126 2.00 69.06 57.29
C ARG A 126 2.98 68.54 58.32
#